data_AF-A0A1J5C2P4-F1
#
_entry.id   AF-A0A1J5C2P4-F1
#
_cell.length_a   1.000
_cell.length_b   1.000
_cell.length_c   1.000
_cell.angle_alpha   90.00
_cell.angle_beta   90.00
_cell.angle_gamma   90.00
#
_symmetry.space_group_name_H-M   'P 1'
#
loop_
_entity.id
_entity.type
_entity.pdbx_description
1 polymer ?
#
loop_
_entity_poly.entity_id
_entity_poly.type
_entity_poly.pdbx_seq_one_letter_code
_entity_poly.pdbx_strand_id
1 'polypeptide(L)'
;MNIENEDWVGGAWLVATYGIVLVLPLAVVSRIGGRRASSTAEGITTETHVQSMRPATGLRGHLTFHLKHEVPNLELLSRLFCIIDPQELVAWAGDEPSGQYARRAGFLYEFLTARQLPLRAEMAGAYVDALDAQKLVVASPAQAVLQRRWRVRDNMPGTRDFCPVIRQTAQALTMMALDVPALLQQLALEFGDELLMRSAVWMTLREGKASFALEGEADQPARIGRFADALAHRCGQGAPPLDHATLAELQSDSPLRE
;
A
#
# COMPACT_ATOMS: atom_id res chain seq x y z
N MET A 1 21.75 -7.38 -10.90
CA MET A 1 21.68 -6.08 -11.60
C MET A 1 23.11 -5.72 -11.96
N ASN A 2 23.48 -5.70 -13.24
CA ASN A 2 24.83 -5.29 -13.67
C ASN A 2 24.91 -3.77 -13.51
N ILE A 3 25.82 -3.29 -12.66
CA ILE A 3 25.84 -1.89 -12.18
C ILE A 3 26.66 -0.97 -13.11
N GLU A 4 27.43 -1.52 -14.05
CA GLU A 4 28.52 -0.78 -14.70
C GLU A 4 28.15 0.10 -15.90
N ASN A 5 26.88 0.18 -16.33
CA ASN A 5 26.55 0.95 -17.55
C ASN A 5 25.21 1.69 -17.54
N GLU A 6 24.56 1.84 -16.38
CA GLU A 6 23.25 2.46 -16.30
C GLU A 6 23.26 3.61 -15.30
N ASP A 7 22.99 4.82 -15.81
CA ASP A 7 23.04 6.10 -15.12
C ASP A 7 21.83 6.28 -14.18
N TRP A 8 21.76 5.39 -13.18
CA TRP A 8 20.62 5.25 -12.29
C TRP A 8 20.40 6.49 -11.41
N VAL A 9 19.13 6.80 -11.18
CA VAL A 9 18.70 7.84 -10.24
C VAL A 9 17.59 7.30 -9.33
N GLY A 10 17.18 8.09 -8.33
CA GLY A 10 16.08 7.71 -7.46
C GLY A 10 16.32 6.40 -6.72
N GLY A 11 15.27 5.56 -6.67
CA GLY A 11 15.27 4.30 -5.95
C GLY A 11 16.29 3.29 -6.47
N ALA A 12 16.48 3.20 -7.79
CA ALA A 12 17.46 2.27 -8.38
C ALA A 12 18.90 2.62 -7.94
N TRP A 13 19.22 3.91 -7.89
CA TRP A 13 20.51 4.38 -7.38
C TRP A 13 20.68 4.11 -5.88
N LEU A 14 19.63 4.31 -5.08
CA LEU A 14 19.64 4.02 -3.64
C LEU A 14 19.88 2.52 -3.39
N VAL A 15 19.21 1.66 -4.16
CA VAL A 15 19.42 0.21 -4.10
C VAL A 15 20.87 -0.15 -4.39
N ALA A 16 21.42 0.34 -5.50
CA ALA A 16 22.78 0.03 -5.92
C ALA A 16 23.83 0.57 -4.94
N THR A 17 23.68 1.82 -4.49
CA THR A 17 24.67 2.52 -3.65
C THR A 17 24.74 1.93 -2.25
N TYR A 18 23.60 1.56 -1.66
CA TYR A 18 23.53 1.01 -0.30
C TYR A 18 23.47 -0.52 -0.26
N GLY A 19 23.63 -1.20 -1.40
CA GLY A 19 23.62 -2.67 -1.48
C GLY A 19 22.32 -3.30 -0.99
N ILE A 20 21.18 -2.64 -1.21
CA ILE A 20 19.88 -3.07 -0.67
C ILE A 20 19.34 -4.23 -1.51
N VAL A 21 19.05 -5.37 -0.87
CA VAL A 21 18.35 -6.49 -1.51
C VAL A 21 16.87 -6.40 -1.20
N LEU A 22 16.04 -6.22 -2.24
CA LEU A 22 14.59 -6.18 -2.12
C LEU A 22 14.00 -7.58 -2.34
N VAL A 23 12.90 -7.91 -1.64
CA VAL A 23 12.13 -9.14 -1.86
C VAL A 23 11.44 -9.08 -3.21
N LEU A 24 10.83 -7.92 -3.52
CA LEU A 24 10.26 -7.66 -4.83
C LEU A 24 11.09 -6.61 -5.56
N PRO A 25 11.43 -6.82 -6.84
CA PRO A 25 12.16 -5.82 -7.61
C PRO A 25 11.35 -4.52 -7.71
N LEU A 26 12.04 -3.40 -7.90
CA LEU A 26 11.38 -2.15 -8.21
C LEU A 26 10.60 -2.31 -9.52
N ALA A 27 9.30 -2.10 -9.47
CA ALA A 27 8.45 -2.15 -10.67
C ALA A 27 8.75 -1.00 -11.64
N VAL A 28 9.39 0.07 -11.18
CA VAL A 28 9.90 1.16 -11.99
C VAL A 28 11.33 1.48 -11.59
N VAL A 29 12.23 1.57 -12.56
CA VAL A 29 13.62 2.00 -12.38
C VAL A 29 13.89 3.25 -13.20
N SER A 30 14.39 4.31 -12.57
CA SER A 30 14.67 5.58 -13.25
C SER A 30 16.16 5.77 -13.53
N ARG A 31 16.48 6.20 -14.75
CA ARG A 31 17.84 6.56 -15.18
C ARG A 31 17.87 7.90 -15.89
N ILE A 32 19.07 8.45 -16.06
CA ILE A 32 19.29 9.63 -16.90
C ILE A 32 19.69 9.20 -18.32
N GLY A 33 19.21 9.94 -19.32
CA GLY A 33 19.56 9.75 -20.71
C GLY A 33 19.26 10.99 -21.56
N GLY A 34 19.49 10.86 -22.88
CA GLY A 34 19.39 12.00 -23.81
C GLY A 34 17.97 12.53 -24.03
N ARG A 35 16.93 11.70 -23.85
CA ARG A 35 15.53 12.09 -24.01
C ARG A 35 14.63 11.34 -23.03
N ARG A 36 13.44 11.91 -22.75
CA ARG A 36 12.41 11.18 -22.02
C ARG A 36 11.96 9.95 -22.80
N ALA A 37 11.95 8.80 -22.15
CA ALA A 37 11.46 7.55 -22.70
C ALA A 37 10.95 6.66 -21.57
N SER A 38 9.96 5.82 -21.87
CA SER A 38 9.48 4.77 -20.97
C SER A 38 9.44 3.48 -21.76
N SER A 39 10.00 2.41 -21.21
CA SER A 39 9.96 1.08 -21.80
C SER A 39 9.71 0.04 -20.72
N THR A 40 8.85 -0.93 -20.99
CA THR A 40 8.54 -2.02 -20.06
C THR A 40 9.03 -3.34 -20.64
N ALA A 41 9.81 -4.07 -19.85
CA ALA A 41 10.28 -5.42 -20.18
C ALA A 41 10.15 -6.29 -18.92
N GLU A 42 9.63 -7.52 -19.08
CA GLU A 42 9.50 -8.50 -17.97
C GLU A 42 8.79 -7.94 -16.71
N GLY A 43 7.81 -7.05 -16.90
CA GLY A 43 7.06 -6.44 -15.79
C GLY A 43 7.78 -5.30 -15.06
N ILE A 44 8.99 -4.93 -15.49
CA ILE A 44 9.74 -3.78 -14.97
C ILE A 44 9.70 -2.64 -16.00
N THR A 45 9.28 -1.46 -15.56
CA THR A 45 9.33 -0.24 -16.38
C THR A 45 10.64 0.51 -16.14
N THR A 46 11.37 0.81 -17.20
CA THR A 46 12.51 1.74 -17.16
C THR A 46 12.04 3.11 -17.60
N GLU A 47 12.19 4.11 -16.73
CA GLU A 47 11.94 5.51 -17.05
C GLU A 47 13.27 6.24 -17.28
N THR A 48 13.45 6.77 -18.49
CA THR A 48 14.60 7.62 -18.82
C THR A 48 14.20 9.07 -18.66
N HIS A 49 14.92 9.80 -17.82
CA HIS A 49 14.75 11.22 -17.58
C HIS A 49 15.86 12.01 -18.27
N VAL A 50 15.58 13.27 -18.62
CA VAL A 50 16.57 14.16 -19.23
C VAL A 50 17.61 14.63 -18.21
N GLN A 51 18.80 15.01 -18.68
CA GLN A 51 19.92 15.46 -17.84
C GLN A 51 19.55 16.58 -16.84
N SER A 52 18.62 17.48 -17.20
CA SER A 52 18.15 18.55 -16.31
C SER A 52 17.36 18.07 -15.10
N MET A 53 16.92 16.80 -15.08
CA MET A 53 16.26 16.17 -13.94
C MET A 53 17.24 15.40 -13.04
N ARG A 54 18.54 15.40 -13.34
CA ARG A 54 19.53 14.70 -12.51
C ARG A 54 19.49 15.27 -11.08
N PRO A 55 19.31 14.41 -10.06
CA PRO A 55 19.35 14.86 -8.68
C PRO A 55 20.77 15.31 -8.30
N ALA A 56 20.86 16.10 -7.22
CA ALA A 56 22.14 16.28 -6.54
C ALA A 56 22.72 14.92 -6.13
N THR A 57 24.04 14.83 -6.06
CA THR A 57 24.72 13.60 -5.65
C THR A 57 24.40 13.25 -4.20
N GLY A 58 24.38 11.95 -3.88
CA GLY A 58 24.21 11.46 -2.51
C GLY A 58 22.76 11.22 -2.08
N LEU A 59 22.59 10.84 -0.80
CA LEU A 59 21.30 10.40 -0.24
C LEU A 59 20.19 11.42 -0.49
N ARG A 60 20.41 12.70 -0.11
CA ARG A 60 19.37 13.73 -0.14
C ARG A 60 18.79 13.93 -1.54
N GLY A 61 19.63 13.99 -2.56
CA GLY A 61 19.20 14.22 -3.93
C GLY A 61 18.42 13.02 -4.48
N HIS A 62 18.94 11.80 -4.32
CA HIS A 62 18.29 10.60 -4.84
C HIS A 62 17.04 10.21 -4.06
N LEU A 63 17.01 10.42 -2.74
CA LEU A 63 15.79 10.23 -1.94
C LEU A 63 14.73 11.28 -2.26
N THR A 64 15.13 12.55 -2.49
CA THR A 64 14.21 13.57 -3.02
C THR A 64 13.65 13.16 -4.37
N PHE A 65 14.49 12.66 -5.28
CA PHE A 65 14.05 12.17 -6.59
C PHE A 65 13.01 11.05 -6.43
N HIS A 66 13.27 10.07 -5.57
CA HIS A 66 12.37 8.96 -5.30
C HIS A 66 11.00 9.45 -4.78
N LEU A 67 11.00 10.34 -3.80
CA LEU A 67 9.77 10.87 -3.20
C LEU A 67 9.00 11.83 -4.11
N LYS A 68 9.68 12.46 -5.09
CA LYS A 68 9.12 13.46 -6.00
C LYS A 68 8.62 12.86 -7.30
N HIS A 69 9.44 12.05 -7.95
CA HIS A 69 9.21 11.62 -9.32
C HIS A 69 8.72 10.18 -9.39
N GLU A 70 9.21 9.31 -8.51
CA GLU A 70 8.84 7.90 -8.51
C GLU A 70 7.61 7.64 -7.62
N VAL A 71 7.14 6.39 -7.65
CA VAL A 71 6.22 5.86 -6.65
C VAL A 71 7.06 5.42 -5.45
N PRO A 72 6.83 5.98 -4.24
CA PRO A 72 7.56 5.57 -3.06
C PRO A 72 7.42 4.07 -2.78
N ASN A 73 8.53 3.37 -2.58
CA ASN A 73 8.57 1.96 -2.23
C ASN A 73 8.90 1.82 -0.74
N LEU A 74 7.94 1.36 0.07
CA LEU A 74 8.10 1.29 1.53
C LEU A 74 9.12 0.24 1.97
N GLU A 75 9.30 -0.86 1.24
CA GLU A 75 10.35 -1.84 1.54
C GLU A 75 11.74 -1.21 1.34
N LEU A 76 11.95 -0.54 0.21
CA LEU A 76 13.19 0.18 -0.08
C LEU A 76 13.48 1.21 1.02
N LEU A 77 12.50 2.04 1.37
CA LEU A 77 12.66 3.07 2.39
C LEU A 77 12.96 2.46 3.76
N SER A 78 12.24 1.41 4.16
CA SER A 78 12.47 0.71 5.43
C SER A 78 13.90 0.15 5.52
N ARG A 79 14.36 -0.54 4.47
CA ARG A 79 15.73 -1.09 4.42
C ARG A 79 16.78 0.00 4.38
N LEU A 80 16.57 1.05 3.58
CA LEU A 80 17.47 2.20 3.51
C LEU A 80 17.64 2.85 4.89
N PHE A 81 16.54 3.10 5.60
CA PHE A 81 16.54 3.73 6.92
C PHE A 81 17.18 2.88 8.02
N CYS A 82 17.33 1.57 7.81
CA CYS A 82 18.10 0.69 8.69
C CYS A 82 19.61 0.78 8.47
N ILE A 83 20.07 1.29 7.33
CA ILE A 83 21.48 1.28 6.93
C ILE A 83 22.12 2.67 7.01
N ILE A 84 21.39 3.73 6.65
CA ILE A 84 21.93 5.10 6.66
C ILE A 84 22.20 5.60 8.08
N ASP A 85 23.11 6.55 8.21
CA ASP A 85 23.25 7.33 9.45
C ASP A 85 22.03 8.27 9.61
N PRO A 86 21.24 8.15 10.69
CA PRO A 86 20.10 9.04 10.93
C PRO A 86 20.50 10.53 10.98
N GLN A 87 21.76 10.83 11.28
CA GLN A 87 22.29 12.19 11.30
C GLN A 87 22.22 12.87 9.92
N GLU A 88 22.23 12.12 8.81
CA GLU A 88 22.04 12.68 7.47
C GLU A 88 20.64 13.30 7.31
N LEU A 89 19.61 12.66 7.87
CA LEU A 89 18.23 13.16 7.87
C LEU A 89 18.05 14.31 8.87
N VAL A 90 18.69 14.26 10.04
CA VAL A 90 18.68 15.36 11.01
C VAL A 90 19.31 16.61 10.41
N ALA A 91 20.47 16.48 9.77
CA ALA A 91 21.13 17.58 9.10
C ALA A 91 20.27 18.13 7.96
N TRP A 92 19.65 17.25 7.16
CA TRP A 92 18.77 17.69 6.07
C TRP A 92 17.56 18.48 6.57
N ALA A 93 16.89 18.00 7.62
CA ALA A 93 15.77 18.71 8.23
C ALA A 93 16.21 20.05 8.86
N GLY A 94 17.42 20.13 9.39
CA GLY A 94 18.00 21.38 9.92
C GLY A 94 18.32 22.41 8.83
N ASP A 95 18.87 21.95 7.69
CA ASP A 95 19.21 22.81 6.55
C ASP A 95 17.95 23.32 5.82
N GLU A 96 16.91 22.48 5.74
CA GLU A 96 15.66 22.75 5.00
C GLU A 96 14.40 22.52 5.86
N PRO A 97 14.18 23.29 6.95
CA PRO A 97 13.07 23.04 7.88
C PRO A 97 11.69 23.24 7.25
N SER A 98 11.59 23.99 6.15
CA SER A 98 10.37 24.15 5.35
C SER A 98 10.29 23.22 4.13
N GLY A 99 11.37 22.49 3.83
CA GLY A 99 11.49 21.62 2.66
C GLY A 99 10.53 20.44 2.76
N GLN A 100 9.62 20.29 1.78
CA GLN A 100 8.63 19.21 1.83
C GLN A 100 9.28 17.81 1.84
N TYR A 101 10.40 17.63 1.14
CA TYR A 101 11.04 16.32 1.01
C TYR A 101 11.85 15.96 2.25
N ALA A 102 12.51 16.93 2.89
CA ALA A 102 13.15 16.72 4.19
C ALA A 102 12.11 16.29 5.25
N ARG A 103 10.98 17.01 5.31
CA ARG A 103 9.88 16.70 6.23
C ARG A 103 9.24 15.34 5.97
N ARG A 104 8.98 14.99 4.71
CA ARG A 104 8.45 13.67 4.32
C ARG A 104 9.45 12.55 4.63
N ALA A 105 10.73 12.71 4.32
CA ALA A 105 11.76 11.72 4.60
C ALA A 105 11.92 11.48 6.11
N GLY A 106 11.93 12.55 6.90
CA GLY A 106 11.96 12.46 8.36
C GLY A 106 10.72 11.75 8.94
N PHE A 107 9.51 12.13 8.48
CA PHE A 107 8.29 11.43 8.88
C PHE A 107 8.35 9.93 8.53
N LEU A 108 8.72 9.58 7.30
CA LEU A 108 8.78 8.19 6.84
C LEU A 108 9.83 7.38 7.61
N TYR A 109 10.96 7.99 7.98
CA TYR A 109 11.96 7.36 8.83
C TYR A 109 11.36 6.94 10.17
N GLU A 110 10.70 7.87 10.87
CA GLU A 110 10.15 7.58 12.19
C GLU A 110 8.96 6.64 12.13
N PHE A 111 8.14 6.75 11.08
CA PHE A 111 7.02 5.86 10.82
C PHE A 111 7.50 4.40 10.63
N LEU A 112 8.51 4.19 9.75
CA LEU A 112 8.96 2.85 9.38
C LEU A 112 9.91 2.22 10.40
N THR A 113 10.67 3.02 11.15
CA THR A 113 11.66 2.50 12.11
C THR A 113 11.20 2.55 13.56
N ALA A 114 10.14 3.30 13.86
CA ALA A 114 9.70 3.65 15.21
C ALA A 114 10.75 4.39 16.07
N ARG A 115 11.83 4.89 15.45
CA ARG A 115 12.90 5.65 16.12
C ARG A 115 12.71 7.13 15.84
N GLN A 116 12.73 7.95 16.88
CA GLN A 116 12.63 9.40 16.73
C GLN A 116 14.00 10.03 16.42
N LEU A 117 14.04 10.94 15.45
CA LEU A 117 15.22 11.72 15.11
C LEU A 117 15.48 12.83 16.17
N PRO A 118 16.74 13.10 16.55
CA PRO A 118 17.06 14.17 17.49
C PRO A 118 17.06 15.54 16.78
N LEU A 119 15.85 16.06 16.47
CA LEU A 119 15.69 17.38 15.85
C LEU A 119 16.03 18.51 16.83
N ARG A 120 16.75 19.52 16.33
CA ARG A 120 17.11 20.73 17.09
C ARG A 120 16.23 21.94 16.76
N ALA A 121 15.56 21.92 15.61
CA ALA A 121 14.71 22.99 15.12
C ALA A 121 13.31 22.45 14.80
N GLU A 122 12.31 23.31 14.95
CA GLU A 122 10.94 22.99 14.56
C GLU A 122 10.78 23.07 13.04
N MET A 123 9.96 22.17 12.49
CA MET A 123 9.64 22.19 11.06
C MET A 123 8.70 23.37 10.74
N ALA A 124 8.92 23.99 9.59
CA ALA A 124 8.20 25.16 9.11
C ALA A 124 7.34 24.85 7.86
N GLY A 125 6.52 25.81 7.43
CA GLY A 125 5.72 25.73 6.20
C GLY A 125 4.38 24.98 6.33
N ALA A 126 3.58 24.95 5.26
CA ALA A 126 2.27 24.28 5.27
C ALA A 126 2.39 22.76 5.49
N TYR A 127 1.31 22.11 5.93
CA TYR A 127 1.28 20.65 5.98
C TYR A 127 1.39 20.06 4.58
N VAL A 128 2.18 18.99 4.45
CA VAL A 128 2.32 18.23 3.19
C VAL A 128 1.90 16.80 3.41
N ASP A 129 1.30 16.18 2.39
CA ASP A 129 0.92 14.77 2.48
C ASP A 129 2.16 13.87 2.47
N ALA A 130 2.12 12.79 3.25
CA ALA A 130 3.21 11.80 3.29
C ALA A 130 3.36 11.12 1.92
N LEU A 131 2.24 10.67 1.36
CA LEU A 131 2.14 10.01 0.06
C LEU A 131 1.34 10.85 -0.93
N ASP A 132 1.70 10.72 -2.20
CA ASP A 132 1.00 11.38 -3.30
C ASP A 132 -0.22 10.55 -3.72
N ALA A 133 -1.42 11.13 -3.49
CA ALA A 133 -2.71 10.52 -3.81
C ALA A 133 -2.95 10.34 -5.32
N GLN A 134 -2.11 10.88 -6.20
CA GLN A 134 -2.16 10.59 -7.64
C GLN A 134 -1.39 9.33 -8.02
N LYS A 135 -0.43 8.91 -7.17
CA LYS A 135 0.44 7.76 -7.44
C LYS A 135 0.05 6.51 -6.66
N LEU A 136 -0.48 6.70 -5.46
CA LEU A 136 -0.80 5.62 -4.51
C LEU A 136 -2.21 5.81 -3.95
N VAL A 137 -2.86 4.70 -3.59
CA VAL A 137 -4.04 4.75 -2.72
C VAL A 137 -3.59 5.22 -1.34
N VAL A 138 -4.32 6.18 -0.79
CA VAL A 138 -4.01 6.83 0.49
C VAL A 138 -5.27 6.89 1.36
N ALA A 139 -5.09 7.13 2.65
CA ALA A 139 -6.21 7.38 3.55
C ALA A 139 -7.02 8.60 3.06
N SER A 140 -8.34 8.53 3.25
CA SER A 140 -9.22 9.66 2.95
C SER A 140 -8.84 10.90 3.78
N PRO A 141 -9.12 12.13 3.31
CA PRO A 141 -8.78 13.35 4.07
C PRO A 141 -9.32 13.37 5.50
N ALA A 142 -10.46 12.72 5.76
CA ALA A 142 -11.08 12.63 7.07
C ALA A 142 -10.35 11.65 8.02
N GLN A 143 -9.64 10.66 7.48
CA GLN A 143 -8.90 9.66 8.25
C GLN A 143 -7.41 10.01 8.40
N ALA A 144 -6.92 10.97 7.63
CA ALA A 144 -5.52 11.35 7.67
C ALA A 144 -5.17 12.12 8.97
N VAL A 145 -4.04 11.77 9.58
CA VAL A 145 -3.64 12.31 10.89
C VAL A 145 -2.58 13.40 10.72
N LEU A 146 -2.70 14.52 11.45
CA LEU A 146 -1.70 15.59 11.40
C LEU A 146 -0.51 15.26 12.30
N GLN A 147 0.62 14.91 11.69
CA GLN A 147 1.90 14.71 12.37
C GLN A 147 2.60 16.05 12.58
N ARG A 148 2.27 16.70 13.70
CA ARG A 148 2.67 18.08 14.01
C ARG A 148 4.18 18.31 13.96
N ARG A 149 4.97 17.37 14.49
CA ARG A 149 6.44 17.48 14.58
C ARG A 149 7.10 17.62 13.22
N TRP A 150 6.62 16.88 12.23
CA TRP A 150 7.12 16.97 10.85
C TRP A 150 6.31 17.93 9.98
N ARG A 151 5.16 18.41 10.47
CA ARG A 151 4.15 19.11 9.67
C ARG A 151 3.80 18.33 8.41
N VAL A 152 3.61 17.01 8.59
CA VAL A 152 3.18 16.07 7.55
C VAL A 152 1.77 15.60 7.87
N ARG A 153 0.92 15.50 6.86
CA ARG A 153 -0.36 14.80 6.96
C ARG A 153 -0.08 13.33 6.67
N ASP A 154 -0.19 12.52 7.72
CA ASP A 154 -0.10 11.07 7.66
C ASP A 154 -1.36 10.55 6.97
N ASN A 155 -1.25 10.38 5.66
CA ASN A 155 -2.27 9.79 4.79
C ASN A 155 -1.88 8.35 4.40
N MET A 156 -1.10 7.66 5.22
CA MET A 156 -0.72 6.27 4.98
C MET A 156 -1.99 5.39 4.96
N PRO A 157 -2.13 4.43 4.02
CA PRO A 157 -3.32 3.57 3.91
C PRO A 157 -3.41 2.48 5.01
N GLY A 158 -2.59 2.58 6.06
CA GLY A 158 -2.53 1.63 7.17
C GLY A 158 -1.61 2.14 8.28
N THR A 159 -1.24 1.24 9.19
CA THR A 159 -0.30 1.54 10.28
C THR A 159 1.11 1.12 9.92
N ARG A 160 2.09 1.43 10.77
CA ARG A 160 3.47 0.94 10.59
C ARG A 160 3.56 -0.59 10.52
N ASP A 161 2.63 -1.30 11.20
CA ASP A 161 2.66 -2.76 11.31
C ASP A 161 2.04 -3.40 10.06
N PHE A 162 1.14 -2.68 9.37
CA PHE A 162 0.58 -3.08 8.09
C PHE A 162 0.15 -1.86 7.28
N CYS A 163 0.97 -1.49 6.28
CA CYS A 163 0.71 -0.38 5.37
C CYS A 163 0.72 -0.86 3.91
N PRO A 164 -0.45 -1.19 3.31
CA PRO A 164 -0.51 -1.70 1.96
C PRO A 164 -0.08 -0.63 0.94
N VAL A 165 0.68 -1.02 -0.09
CA VAL A 165 1.10 -0.11 -1.17
C VAL A 165 0.36 -0.48 -2.45
N ILE A 166 -0.67 0.29 -2.79
CA ILE A 166 -1.47 0.08 -4.00
C ILE A 166 -1.23 1.24 -4.95
N ARG A 167 -0.69 0.94 -6.15
CA ARG A 167 -0.38 1.94 -7.18
C ARG A 167 -1.62 2.31 -7.98
N GLN A 168 -1.83 3.61 -8.19
CA GLN A 168 -2.88 4.13 -9.06
C GLN A 168 -2.37 4.21 -10.51
N THR A 169 -2.16 3.04 -11.13
CA THR A 169 -1.87 2.98 -12.57
C THR A 169 -3.16 3.22 -13.37
N ALA A 170 -3.05 3.60 -14.64
CA ALA A 170 -4.22 3.77 -15.50
C ALA A 170 -5.09 2.50 -15.55
N GLN A 171 -4.45 1.31 -15.65
CA GLN A 171 -5.15 0.03 -15.60
C GLN A 171 -5.85 -0.20 -14.25
N ALA A 172 -5.19 0.08 -13.13
CA ALA A 172 -5.78 -0.06 -11.81
C ALA A 172 -7.00 0.85 -11.65
N LEU A 173 -6.89 2.11 -12.08
CA LEU A 173 -8.00 3.07 -12.04
C LEU A 173 -9.20 2.63 -12.88
N THR A 174 -8.97 2.10 -14.09
CA THR A 174 -10.04 1.54 -14.92
C THR A 174 -10.75 0.37 -14.22
N MET A 175 -9.99 -0.52 -13.59
CA MET A 175 -10.56 -1.67 -12.86
C MET A 175 -11.29 -1.22 -11.58
N MET A 176 -10.76 -0.23 -10.87
CA MET A 176 -11.38 0.34 -9.66
C MET A 176 -12.67 1.12 -9.97
N ALA A 177 -12.84 1.59 -11.20
CA ALA A 177 -14.05 2.27 -11.65
C ALA A 177 -15.21 1.32 -11.97
N LEU A 178 -15.03 0.00 -11.81
CA LEU A 178 -16.10 -0.99 -12.00
C LEU A 178 -17.23 -0.76 -11.00
N ASP A 179 -18.41 -0.43 -11.51
CA ASP A 179 -19.62 -0.27 -10.71
C ASP A 179 -20.24 -1.63 -10.35
N VAL A 180 -19.62 -2.29 -9.36
CA VAL A 180 -20.10 -3.57 -8.84
C VAL A 180 -21.56 -3.48 -8.36
N PRO A 181 -22.00 -2.44 -7.63
CA PRO A 181 -23.41 -2.27 -7.28
C PRO A 181 -24.37 -2.29 -8.48
N ALA A 182 -24.06 -1.56 -9.55
CA ALA A 182 -24.91 -1.54 -10.75
C ALA A 182 -24.97 -2.92 -11.43
N LEU A 183 -23.84 -3.62 -11.52
CA LEU A 183 -23.79 -4.98 -12.07
C LEU A 183 -24.63 -5.96 -11.25
N LEU A 184 -24.54 -5.88 -9.92
CA LEU A 184 -25.36 -6.71 -9.02
C LEU A 184 -26.85 -6.39 -9.17
N GLN A 185 -27.22 -5.12 -9.31
CA GLN A 185 -28.61 -4.72 -9.56
C GLN A 185 -29.14 -5.27 -10.88
N GLN A 186 -28.34 -5.26 -11.95
CA GLN A 186 -28.73 -5.84 -13.24
C GLN A 186 -28.98 -7.35 -13.13
N LEU A 187 -28.09 -8.06 -12.45
CA LEU A 187 -28.29 -9.49 -12.17
C LEU A 187 -29.54 -9.73 -11.32
N ALA A 188 -29.80 -8.89 -10.33
CA ALA A 188 -30.97 -9.01 -9.47
C ALA A 188 -32.28 -8.82 -10.25
N LEU A 189 -32.30 -7.88 -11.20
CA LEU A 189 -33.43 -7.67 -12.11
C LEU A 189 -33.67 -8.86 -13.05
N GLU A 190 -32.61 -9.53 -13.50
CA GLU A 190 -32.70 -10.66 -14.43
C GLU A 190 -33.09 -11.97 -13.73
N PHE A 191 -32.50 -12.27 -12.57
CA PHE A 191 -32.59 -13.58 -11.92
C PHE A 191 -33.36 -13.58 -10.59
N GLY A 192 -33.59 -12.42 -9.99
CA GLY A 192 -34.17 -12.27 -8.65
C GLY A 192 -33.15 -12.46 -7.51
N ASP A 193 -33.30 -11.67 -6.45
CA ASP A 193 -32.39 -11.64 -5.30
C ASP A 193 -32.22 -13.01 -4.62
N GLU A 194 -33.31 -13.77 -4.49
CA GLU A 194 -33.30 -15.09 -3.84
C GLU A 194 -32.42 -16.10 -4.58
N LEU A 195 -32.51 -16.13 -5.92
CA LEU A 195 -31.72 -17.05 -6.73
C LEU A 195 -30.24 -16.67 -6.72
N LEU A 196 -29.93 -15.37 -6.74
CA LEU A 196 -28.56 -14.88 -6.62
C LEU A 196 -27.95 -15.24 -5.27
N MET A 197 -28.67 -15.00 -4.17
CA MET A 197 -28.18 -15.31 -2.83
C MET A 197 -27.94 -16.81 -2.67
N ARG A 198 -28.89 -17.65 -3.10
CA ARG A 198 -28.72 -19.11 -3.08
C ARG A 198 -27.52 -19.58 -3.92
N SER A 199 -27.31 -18.96 -5.07
CA SER A 199 -26.18 -19.28 -5.96
C SER A 199 -24.84 -18.88 -5.32
N ALA A 200 -24.76 -17.70 -4.72
CA ALA A 200 -23.57 -17.21 -4.01
C ALA A 200 -23.21 -18.12 -2.83
N VAL A 201 -24.19 -18.49 -2.00
CA VAL A 201 -24.00 -19.44 -0.89
C VAL A 201 -23.53 -20.80 -1.41
N TRP A 202 -24.18 -21.34 -2.45
CA TRP A 202 -23.81 -22.63 -3.02
C TRP A 202 -22.40 -22.63 -3.61
N MET A 203 -22.02 -21.58 -4.35
CA MET A 203 -20.66 -21.43 -4.90
C MET A 203 -19.61 -21.36 -3.79
N THR A 204 -19.87 -20.55 -2.76
CA THR A 204 -18.96 -20.39 -1.62
C THR A 204 -18.81 -21.69 -0.82
N LEU A 205 -19.90 -22.44 -0.61
CA LEU A 205 -19.85 -23.75 0.03
C LEU A 205 -19.11 -24.78 -0.81
N ARG A 206 -19.31 -24.77 -2.13
CA ARG A 206 -18.63 -25.70 -3.04
C ARG A 206 -17.12 -25.45 -3.04
N GLU A 207 -16.70 -24.19 -3.04
CA GLU A 207 -15.30 -23.80 -2.94
C GLU A 207 -14.73 -24.12 -1.54
N GLY A 208 -15.48 -23.79 -0.48
CA GLY A 208 -15.12 -24.10 0.91
C GLY A 208 -14.99 -25.61 1.18
N LYS A 209 -15.83 -26.46 0.57
CA LYS A 209 -15.74 -27.92 0.70
C LYS A 209 -14.39 -28.48 0.24
N ALA A 210 -13.73 -27.86 -0.75
CA ALA A 210 -12.39 -28.26 -1.16
C ALA A 210 -11.36 -27.93 -0.06
N SER A 211 -11.51 -26.79 0.62
CA SER A 211 -10.67 -26.41 1.77
C SER A 211 -10.92 -27.32 2.98
N PHE A 212 -12.19 -27.60 3.32
CA PHE A 212 -12.54 -28.52 4.41
C PHE A 212 -12.08 -29.96 4.14
N ALA A 213 -12.05 -30.40 2.89
CA ALA A 213 -11.50 -31.70 2.51
C ALA A 213 -9.97 -31.78 2.72
N LEU A 214 -9.26 -30.68 2.48
CA LEU A 214 -7.81 -30.59 2.76
C LEU A 214 -7.52 -30.57 4.27
N GLU A 215 -8.43 -29.99 5.07
CA GLU A 215 -8.32 -29.91 6.54
C GLU A 215 -8.87 -31.16 7.26
N GLY A 216 -9.41 -32.14 6.53
CA GLY A 216 -9.98 -33.38 7.12
C GLY A 216 -11.35 -33.19 7.79
N GLU A 217 -12.03 -32.08 7.53
CA GLU A 217 -13.30 -31.69 8.16
C GLU A 217 -14.52 -31.86 7.24
N ALA A 218 -14.33 -32.49 6.07
CA ALA A 218 -15.39 -32.71 5.07
C ALA A 218 -16.64 -33.42 5.62
N ASP A 219 -16.48 -34.21 6.70
CA ASP A 219 -17.54 -35.00 7.33
C ASP A 219 -18.31 -34.25 8.42
N GLN A 220 -18.18 -32.92 8.53
CA GLN A 220 -18.90 -32.08 9.51
C GLN A 220 -20.03 -31.25 8.86
N PRO A 221 -21.13 -31.87 8.39
CA PRO A 221 -22.20 -31.18 7.64
C PRO A 221 -22.87 -30.05 8.43
N ALA A 222 -22.99 -30.20 9.75
CA ALA A 222 -23.54 -29.17 10.63
C ALA A 222 -22.68 -27.90 10.67
N ARG A 223 -21.34 -28.05 10.59
CA ARG A 223 -20.41 -26.92 10.58
C ARG A 223 -20.43 -26.20 9.23
N ILE A 224 -20.50 -26.97 8.14
CA ILE A 224 -20.66 -26.44 6.78
C ILE A 224 -22.00 -25.68 6.65
N GLY A 225 -23.08 -26.21 7.24
CA GLY A 225 -24.40 -25.55 7.30
C GLY A 225 -24.39 -24.24 8.09
N ARG A 226 -23.78 -24.21 9.29
CA ARG A 226 -23.59 -22.97 10.08
C ARG A 226 -22.83 -21.90 9.29
N PHE A 227 -21.76 -22.30 8.64
CA PHE A 227 -20.95 -21.38 7.83
C PHE A 227 -21.73 -20.82 6.64
N ALA A 228 -22.54 -21.65 5.96
CA ALA A 228 -23.42 -21.21 4.88
C ALA A 228 -24.43 -20.15 5.33
N ASP A 229 -25.05 -20.38 6.49
CA ASP A 229 -26.07 -19.51 7.07
C ASP A 229 -25.47 -18.16 7.48
N ALA A 230 -24.31 -18.19 8.14
CA ALA A 230 -23.55 -16.99 8.48
C ALA A 230 -23.16 -16.19 7.22
N LEU A 231 -22.76 -16.85 6.14
CA LEU A 231 -22.47 -16.17 4.87
C LEU A 231 -23.71 -15.53 4.26
N ALA A 232 -24.85 -16.23 4.27
CA ALA A 232 -26.09 -15.72 3.69
C ALA A 232 -26.67 -14.51 4.44
N HIS A 233 -26.54 -14.51 5.77
CA HIS A 233 -27.28 -13.57 6.62
C HIS A 233 -26.41 -12.54 7.35
N ARG A 234 -25.10 -12.79 7.48
CA ARG A 234 -24.20 -11.92 8.25
C ARG A 234 -23.06 -11.32 7.42
N CYS A 235 -22.80 -11.83 6.21
CA CYS A 235 -21.77 -11.26 5.34
C CYS A 235 -22.09 -9.80 4.97
N GLY A 236 -21.11 -8.91 5.11
CA GLY A 236 -21.26 -7.48 4.85
C GLY A 236 -22.09 -6.71 5.89
N GLN A 237 -22.54 -7.36 6.96
CA GLN A 237 -23.26 -6.73 8.07
C GLN A 237 -22.34 -6.51 9.29
N GLY A 238 -22.64 -5.48 10.07
CA GLY A 238 -21.87 -5.10 11.26
C GLY A 238 -20.75 -4.11 10.98
N ALA A 239 -20.03 -3.72 12.03
CA ALA A 239 -18.91 -2.78 11.94
C ALA A 239 -17.58 -3.55 11.83
N PRO A 240 -16.77 -3.31 10.78
CA PRO A 240 -15.41 -3.83 10.74
C PRO A 240 -14.46 -3.00 11.63
N PRO A 241 -13.43 -3.60 12.27
CA PRO A 241 -13.19 -5.04 12.35
C PRO A 241 -14.19 -5.75 13.28
N LEU A 242 -14.50 -7.02 13.00
CA LEU A 242 -15.35 -7.84 13.88
C LEU A 242 -14.67 -7.97 15.25
N ASP A 243 -15.40 -7.63 16.31
CA ASP A 243 -14.89 -7.78 17.67
C ASP A 243 -15.06 -9.22 18.18
N HIS A 244 -14.44 -9.51 19.33
CA HIS A 244 -14.49 -10.85 19.92
C HIS A 244 -15.92 -11.31 20.25
N ALA A 245 -16.80 -10.39 20.62
CA ALA A 245 -18.20 -10.72 20.92
C ALA A 245 -18.94 -11.15 19.64
N THR A 246 -18.80 -10.38 18.56
CA THR A 246 -19.39 -10.68 17.26
C THR A 246 -18.86 -11.99 16.69
N LEU A 247 -17.56 -12.27 16.85
CA LEU A 247 -16.97 -13.54 16.43
C LEU A 247 -17.52 -14.73 17.23
N ALA A 248 -17.68 -14.58 18.55
CA ALA A 248 -18.26 -15.62 19.40
C ALA A 248 -19.73 -15.88 19.02
N GLU A 249 -20.49 -14.82 18.75
CA GLU A 249 -21.88 -14.92 18.26
C GLU A 249 -21.94 -15.70 16.95
N LEU A 250 -21.14 -15.33 15.94
CA LEU A 250 -21.09 -16.04 14.65
C LEU A 250 -20.68 -17.51 14.76
N GLN A 251 -19.87 -17.86 15.77
CA GLN A 251 -19.50 -19.26 16.03
C GLN A 251 -20.60 -20.03 16.76
N SER A 252 -21.41 -19.34 17.57
CA SER A 252 -22.49 -19.93 18.37
C SER A 252 -23.84 -19.98 17.67
N ASP A 253 -24.09 -19.10 16.69
CA ASP A 253 -25.35 -19.04 15.95
C ASP A 253 -25.53 -20.34 15.14
N SER A 254 -26.63 -21.03 15.43
CA SER A 254 -26.98 -22.34 14.89
C SER A 254 -28.19 -22.19 13.96
N PRO A 255 -28.10 -22.56 12.67
CA PRO A 255 -29.28 -22.78 11.88
C PRO A 255 -29.81 -24.15 12.29
N LEU A 256 -31.00 -24.16 12.87
CA LEU A 256 -32.04 -25.18 12.77
C LEU A 256 -33.09 -24.81 13.82
N ARG A 257 -33.92 -23.83 13.47
CA ARG A 257 -35.32 -23.85 13.91
C ARG A 257 -36.12 -24.24 12.68
N GLU A 258 -36.46 -25.52 12.61
CA GLU A 258 -37.65 -25.98 11.88
C GLU A 258 -38.91 -25.45 12.57
#